data_AF-A0A318GWH0-F1
#
_entry.id   AF-A0A318GWH0-F1
#
_cell.length_a   1.000
_cell.length_b   1.000
_cell.length_c   1.000
_cell.angle_alpha   90.00
_cell.angle_beta   90.00
_cell.angle_gamma   90.00
#
_symmetry.space_group_name_H-M   'P 1'
#
loop_
_entity.id
_entity.type
_entity.pdbx_description
1 polymer ?
#
loop_
_entity_poly.entity_id
_entity_poly.type
_entity_poly.pdbx_seq_one_letter_code
_entity_poly.pdbx_strand_id
1 'polypeptide(L)'
;MSDNKLCPRSLVQYFDAPDDYRSSFGWMCGYSADPAFLNEAVERFTRETLGQRAHRGQVSLALLLDPGHPAIEPVEVPGLAHLPLKRTTKRPFRLLHAKVALLGFRHESGNGRWRLRLIVSTGNWTRQTIEESLDLAWCIDIDSEEVNPDHAVANEDVEQRCADIKAAWSMLDFLHGLFDLRLLDSGQGLLHSETVLARAALADWVEDCTACARPRPRFVDNRRQALLEQLVPNVLEIAGESRRNYLAMGSGFFESASLNTHGTVPSVLGAIVERLRSAALLSKTSTEIDVFVNPNACQAVAGALATMRAKHWSVRPASQMKPVFGPNSQRMLHAKFIFSARSQGNSNACNGAWAYLGSGNLTGPGFSQAMSARGGNLEAGVIFAPEGLEWHQQGKCDPRGVITNLLPIHWASEFECDHALAEGSDMPEPGAPFVAPPVAWLSWADAEVGGVLQVVSPPEPDVTVLDASGNPCARTPEGFRWLERKPRQVRLRWQDTGLTRECLVPVMDQGDCMKLLPEIGATRASF
;
A
#
# COMPACT_ATOMS: atom_id res chain seq x y z
N MET A 1 -15.90 21.38 28.15
CA MET A 1 -15.78 19.92 27.93
C MET A 1 -14.45 19.74 27.23
N SER A 2 -13.54 18.97 27.80
CA SER A 2 -12.20 18.78 27.23
C SER A 2 -12.31 18.30 25.78
N ASP A 3 -11.75 19.08 24.86
CA ASP A 3 -11.48 18.71 23.47
C ASP A 3 -10.50 17.53 23.46
N ASN A 4 -10.97 16.33 23.81
CA ASN A 4 -10.20 15.12 23.56
C ASN A 4 -10.22 14.89 22.06
N LYS A 5 -9.23 15.48 21.39
CA LYS A 5 -8.87 15.21 20.01
C LYS A 5 -8.87 13.69 19.82
N LEU A 6 -9.61 13.21 18.82
CA LEU A 6 -9.51 11.82 18.43
C LEU A 6 -8.09 11.60 17.90
N CYS A 7 -7.41 10.60 18.44
CA CYS A 7 -6.06 10.22 18.04
C CYS A 7 -6.09 8.84 17.37
N PRO A 8 -6.68 8.71 16.15
CA PRO A 8 -6.55 7.49 15.37
C PRO A 8 -5.08 7.26 15.01
N ARG A 9 -4.73 6.00 14.75
CA ARG A 9 -3.38 5.65 14.29
C ARG A 9 -3.08 6.34 12.96
N SER A 10 -1.93 7.00 12.88
CA SER A 10 -1.35 7.43 11.61
C SER A 10 -0.89 6.20 10.79
N LEU A 11 -0.68 6.35 9.49
CA LEU A 11 -0.31 5.23 8.63
C LEU A 11 0.97 4.51 9.10
N VAL A 12 1.97 5.27 9.54
CA VAL A 12 3.23 4.71 10.08
C VAL A 12 3.03 3.95 11.39
N GLN A 13 2.06 4.34 12.24
CA GLN A 13 1.77 3.62 13.49
C GLN A 13 1.18 2.23 13.26
N TYR A 14 0.66 1.91 12.06
CA TYR A 14 0.27 0.53 11.75
C TYR A 14 1.48 -0.41 11.63
N PHE A 15 2.69 0.12 11.44
CA PHE A 15 3.92 -0.65 11.43
C PHE A 15 4.50 -0.90 12.82
N ASP A 16 3.93 -0.31 13.89
CA ASP A 16 4.42 -0.50 15.25
C ASP A 16 4.42 -1.99 15.61
N ALA A 17 5.60 -2.52 15.96
CA ALA A 17 5.70 -3.86 16.52
C ALA A 17 4.89 -3.97 17.82
N PRO A 18 4.05 -5.02 17.99
CA PRO A 18 3.32 -5.23 19.24
C PRO A 18 4.26 -5.35 20.45
N ASP A 19 3.75 -5.06 21.63
CA ASP A 19 4.49 -5.26 22.89
C ASP A 19 4.91 -6.72 23.03
N ASP A 20 6.14 -6.96 23.51
CA ASP A 20 6.76 -8.29 23.61
C ASP A 20 7.01 -9.02 22.28
N TYR A 21 6.86 -8.35 21.14
CA TYR A 21 7.21 -8.86 19.82
C TYR A 21 8.33 -8.06 19.16
N ARG A 22 9.15 -8.78 18.38
CA ARG A 22 10.14 -8.21 17.46
C ARG A 22 9.79 -8.53 16.01
N SER A 23 10.28 -7.70 15.08
CA SER A 23 10.14 -7.97 13.65
C SER A 23 10.71 -9.35 13.25
N SER A 24 10.05 -9.97 12.29
CA SER A 24 10.57 -11.12 11.56
C SER A 24 10.88 -10.70 10.13
N PHE A 25 9.85 -10.56 9.30
CA PHE A 25 9.93 -10.14 7.91
C PHE A 25 8.60 -9.52 7.47
N GLY A 26 8.60 -8.70 6.42
CA GLY A 26 7.37 -8.17 5.85
C GLY A 26 7.45 -7.99 4.33
N TRP A 27 6.27 -7.94 3.72
CA TRP A 27 6.07 -7.57 2.32
C TRP A 27 5.22 -6.32 2.22
N MET A 28 5.56 -5.45 1.29
CA MET A 28 4.80 -4.23 1.00
C MET A 28 4.72 -4.01 -0.50
N CYS A 29 3.54 -3.69 -1.02
CA CYS A 29 3.37 -3.24 -2.40
C CYS A 29 2.71 -1.86 -2.45
N GLY A 30 3.00 -1.06 -3.48
CA GLY A 30 2.51 0.30 -3.59
C GLY A 30 2.61 0.88 -5.00
N TYR A 31 2.04 2.07 -5.19
CA TYR A 31 2.30 2.88 -6.38
C TYR A 31 3.58 3.69 -6.21
N SER A 32 3.65 4.41 -5.09
CA SER A 32 4.82 5.21 -4.73
C SER A 32 5.14 5.10 -3.24
N ALA A 33 6.40 5.42 -2.92
CA ALA A 33 6.89 5.54 -1.56
C ALA A 33 8.03 6.55 -1.49
N ASP A 34 8.29 7.14 -0.33
CA ASP A 34 9.48 7.98 -0.13
C ASP A 34 10.35 7.51 1.05
N PRO A 35 11.67 7.79 1.03
CA PRO A 35 12.57 7.37 2.09
C PRO A 35 12.20 7.90 3.47
N ALA A 36 11.55 9.06 3.58
CA ALA A 36 11.19 9.64 4.88
C ALA A 36 10.08 8.82 5.56
N PHE A 37 9.02 8.47 4.82
CA PHE A 37 7.99 7.55 5.29
C PHE A 37 8.58 6.18 5.61
N LEU A 38 9.36 5.61 4.69
CA LEU A 38 9.87 4.26 4.82
C LEU A 38 10.83 4.09 5.98
N ASN A 39 11.70 5.08 6.26
CA ASN A 39 12.57 5.03 7.42
C ASN A 39 11.77 5.03 8.73
N GLU A 40 10.72 5.84 8.84
CA GLU A 40 9.86 5.83 10.03
C GLU A 40 9.09 4.51 10.17
N ALA A 41 8.52 4.00 9.07
CA ALA A 41 7.78 2.73 9.06
C ALA A 41 8.68 1.54 9.43
N VAL A 42 9.88 1.44 8.83
CA VAL A 42 10.83 0.36 9.11
C VAL A 42 11.40 0.48 10.53
N GLU A 43 11.65 1.70 11.03
CA GLU A 43 12.06 1.90 12.43
C GLU A 43 10.99 1.42 13.41
N ARG A 44 9.72 1.73 13.17
CA ARG A 44 8.59 1.25 13.99
C ARG A 44 8.41 -0.26 13.92
N PHE A 45 8.58 -0.83 12.73
CA PHE A 45 8.50 -2.28 12.51
C PHE A 45 9.62 -3.04 13.21
N THR A 46 10.86 -2.55 13.10
CA THR A 46 12.05 -3.23 13.62
C THR A 46 12.39 -2.88 15.06
N ARG A 47 11.95 -1.70 15.53
CA ARG A 47 12.42 -1.02 16.75
C ARG A 47 13.94 -0.71 16.73
N GLU A 48 14.52 -0.67 15.54
CA GLU A 48 15.94 -0.37 15.33
C GLU A 48 16.05 0.97 14.61
N THR A 49 16.97 1.83 15.03
CA THR A 49 17.31 3.09 14.33
C THR A 49 17.94 2.82 12.97
N LEU A 50 18.00 3.83 12.10
CA LEU A 50 18.67 3.74 10.79
C LEU A 50 20.09 3.15 10.90
N GLY A 51 20.88 3.61 11.86
CA GLY A 51 22.25 3.13 12.08
C GLY A 51 22.32 1.67 12.53
N GLN A 52 21.40 1.23 13.39
CA GLN A 52 21.33 -0.17 13.84
C GLN A 52 20.94 -1.10 12.69
N ARG A 53 19.93 -0.75 11.89
CA ARG A 53 19.52 -1.55 10.73
C ARG A 53 20.64 -1.68 9.70
N ALA A 54 21.32 -0.56 9.45
CA ALA A 54 22.45 -0.51 8.52
C ALA A 54 23.67 -1.27 9.07
N HIS A 55 23.91 -1.27 10.37
CA HIS A 55 24.94 -2.12 10.97
C HIS A 55 24.55 -3.60 10.93
N ARG A 56 23.27 -3.95 11.12
CA ARG A 56 22.81 -5.34 11.06
C ARG A 56 22.89 -5.90 9.64
N GLY A 57 22.52 -5.09 8.64
CA GLY A 57 22.59 -5.44 7.23
C GLY A 57 21.58 -6.52 6.79
N GLN A 58 20.63 -6.90 7.64
CA GLN A 58 19.52 -7.80 7.33
C GLN A 58 18.42 -7.03 6.58
N VAL A 59 17.78 -7.68 5.60
CA VAL A 59 16.54 -7.16 5.01
C VAL A 59 15.35 -7.63 5.84
N SER A 60 14.62 -6.69 6.43
CA SER A 60 13.42 -6.95 7.23
C SER A 60 12.13 -6.69 6.46
N LEU A 61 12.15 -5.83 5.43
CA LEU A 61 10.97 -5.47 4.64
C LEU A 61 11.30 -5.48 3.15
N ALA A 62 10.54 -6.24 2.36
CA ALA A 62 10.62 -6.21 0.90
C ALA A 62 9.52 -5.30 0.33
N LEU A 63 9.89 -4.48 -0.66
CA LEU A 63 9.04 -3.45 -1.24
C LEU A 63 8.89 -3.65 -2.75
N LEU A 64 7.64 -3.67 -3.22
CA LEU A 64 7.24 -3.82 -4.62
C LEU A 64 6.48 -2.56 -5.06
N LEU A 65 7.10 -1.66 -5.83
CA LEU A 65 6.44 -0.45 -6.32
C LEU A 65 6.05 -0.52 -7.78
N ASP A 66 5.21 0.42 -8.23
CA ASP A 66 5.01 0.61 -9.66
C ASP A 66 6.38 0.80 -10.34
N PRO A 67 6.67 0.10 -11.45
CA PRO A 67 7.96 0.22 -12.09
C PRO A 67 8.30 1.65 -12.50
N GLY A 68 7.32 2.52 -12.78
CA GLY A 68 7.59 3.93 -13.10
C GLY A 68 8.06 4.77 -11.90
N HIS A 69 8.06 4.21 -10.68
CA HIS A 69 8.58 4.85 -9.50
C HIS A 69 10.13 4.88 -9.51
N PRO A 70 10.78 6.01 -9.16
CA PRO A 70 12.22 6.05 -8.97
C PRO A 70 12.72 4.97 -7.99
N ALA A 71 13.88 4.38 -8.28
CA ALA A 71 14.47 3.41 -7.38
C ALA A 71 14.87 4.09 -6.07
N ILE A 72 14.32 3.61 -4.95
CA ILE A 72 14.86 3.91 -3.61
C ILE A 72 16.21 3.21 -3.49
N GLU A 73 17.25 3.97 -3.14
CA GLU A 73 18.60 3.44 -3.08
C GLU A 73 18.79 2.55 -1.85
N PRO A 74 19.59 1.47 -1.95
CA PRO A 74 19.87 0.57 -0.83
C PRO A 74 20.29 1.26 0.48
N VAL A 75 21.00 2.39 0.39
CA VAL A 75 21.51 3.13 1.56
C VAL A 75 20.52 4.11 2.17
N GLU A 76 19.47 4.51 1.44
CA GLU A 76 18.48 5.50 1.88
C GLU A 76 17.58 4.93 2.98
N VAL A 77 17.21 3.64 2.87
CA VAL A 77 16.37 2.95 3.85
C VAL A 77 17.00 1.59 4.20
N PRO A 78 18.02 1.57 5.08
CA PRO A 78 18.64 0.32 5.50
C PRO A 78 17.63 -0.64 6.14
N GLY A 79 17.71 -1.92 5.78
CA GLY A 79 16.77 -2.95 6.19
C GLY A 79 15.56 -3.13 5.26
N LEU A 80 15.45 -2.30 4.22
CA LEU A 80 14.43 -2.41 3.19
C LEU A 80 15.04 -2.77 1.83
N ALA A 81 14.43 -3.71 1.12
CA ALA A 81 14.81 -4.05 -0.26
C ALA A 81 13.70 -3.61 -1.23
N HIS A 82 13.95 -2.56 -2.01
CA HIS A 82 13.09 -2.20 -3.14
C HIS A 82 13.41 -3.09 -4.34
N LEU A 83 12.50 -4.01 -4.65
CA LEU A 83 12.74 -5.04 -5.65
C LEU A 83 12.30 -4.53 -7.04
N PRO A 84 13.13 -4.66 -8.08
CA PRO A 84 12.81 -4.20 -9.42
C PRO A 84 11.95 -5.20 -10.20
N LEU A 85 11.27 -4.73 -11.25
CA LEU A 85 10.53 -5.60 -12.15
C LEU A 85 11.50 -6.49 -12.96
N LYS A 86 11.22 -7.80 -13.08
CA LYS A 86 12.09 -8.71 -13.87
C LYS A 86 12.19 -8.30 -15.33
N ARG A 87 11.05 -8.01 -15.96
CA ARG A 87 10.94 -7.68 -17.39
C ARG A 87 9.73 -6.78 -17.66
N THR A 88 9.95 -5.66 -18.32
CA THR A 88 8.91 -4.68 -18.68
C THR A 88 7.84 -5.26 -19.62
N THR A 89 8.24 -6.13 -20.55
CA THR A 89 7.35 -6.74 -21.56
C THR A 89 6.32 -7.71 -20.99
N LYS A 90 6.51 -8.18 -19.76
CA LYS A 90 5.63 -9.14 -19.09
C LYS A 90 4.69 -8.51 -18.07
N ARG A 91 4.68 -7.18 -17.94
CA ARG A 91 3.85 -6.47 -16.96
C ARG A 91 2.36 -6.61 -17.31
N PRO A 92 1.53 -7.25 -16.47
CA PRO A 92 0.13 -7.53 -16.78
C PRO A 92 -0.83 -6.41 -16.35
N PHE A 93 -0.31 -5.31 -15.81
CA PHE A 93 -1.09 -4.17 -15.31
C PHE A 93 -0.62 -2.86 -15.94
N ARG A 94 -1.52 -1.88 -16.00
CA ARG A 94 -1.18 -0.51 -16.39
C ARG A 94 -0.26 0.14 -15.35
N LEU A 95 -0.71 0.15 -14.09
CA LEU A 95 0.04 0.59 -12.90
C LEU A 95 -0.10 -0.44 -11.78
N LEU A 96 0.94 -0.62 -10.97
CA LEU A 96 0.80 -1.25 -9.65
C LEU A 96 0.26 -0.18 -8.69
N HIS A 97 -1.02 -0.27 -8.36
CA HIS A 97 -1.68 0.75 -7.56
C HIS A 97 -2.21 0.23 -6.22
N ALA A 98 -2.26 -1.08 -5.99
CA ALA A 98 -2.51 -1.68 -4.67
C ALA A 98 -1.53 -1.15 -3.60
N LYS A 99 -2.03 -0.78 -2.41
CA LYS A 99 -1.21 -0.43 -1.24
C LYS A 99 -1.51 -1.38 -0.09
N VAL A 100 -0.75 -2.47 -0.07
CA VAL A 100 -0.92 -3.58 0.87
C VAL A 100 0.40 -3.85 1.57
N ALA A 101 0.37 -4.07 2.89
CA ALA A 101 1.51 -4.57 3.63
C ALA A 101 1.11 -5.78 4.48
N LEU A 102 1.95 -6.82 4.47
CA LEU A 102 1.83 -8.00 5.33
C LEU A 102 3.10 -8.10 6.18
N LEU A 103 2.94 -7.93 7.50
CA LEU A 103 4.03 -7.83 8.46
C LEU A 103 4.00 -9.03 9.41
N GLY A 104 5.14 -9.67 9.60
CA GLY A 104 5.32 -10.77 10.54
C GLY A 104 6.14 -10.38 11.75
N PHE A 105 5.64 -10.77 12.92
CA PHE A 105 6.25 -10.54 14.22
C PHE A 105 6.45 -11.86 14.95
N ARG A 106 7.57 -11.98 15.67
CA ARG A 106 7.85 -13.12 16.54
C ARG A 106 7.96 -12.66 17.98
N HIS A 107 7.45 -13.46 18.89
CA HIS A 107 7.48 -13.14 20.30
C HIS A 107 8.92 -13.17 20.83
N GLU A 108 9.27 -12.24 21.71
CA GLU A 108 10.63 -12.06 22.19
C GLU A 108 11.15 -13.24 23.01
N SER A 109 10.26 -13.93 23.73
CA SER A 109 10.60 -15.12 24.54
C SER A 109 11.12 -16.32 23.73
N GLY A 110 10.98 -16.31 22.40
CA GLY A 110 11.48 -17.40 21.55
C GLY A 110 10.67 -18.70 21.65
N ASN A 111 9.49 -18.68 22.26
CA ASN A 111 8.61 -19.84 22.42
C ASN A 111 7.83 -20.24 21.15
N GLY A 112 8.23 -19.75 19.98
CA GLY A 112 7.57 -20.04 18.70
C GLY A 112 6.31 -19.23 18.41
N ARG A 113 5.83 -18.39 19.35
CA ARG A 113 4.66 -17.53 19.11
C ARG A 113 4.96 -16.45 18.07
N TRP A 114 3.95 -16.18 17.25
CA TRP A 114 4.04 -15.22 16.16
C TRP A 114 2.72 -14.46 15.99
N ARG A 115 2.82 -13.31 15.32
CA ARG A 115 1.67 -12.52 14.88
C ARG A 115 1.86 -12.08 13.43
N LEU A 116 0.79 -12.18 12.64
CA LEU A 116 0.69 -11.56 11.33
C LEU A 116 -0.18 -10.32 11.40
N ARG A 117 0.20 -9.28 10.65
CA ARG A 117 -0.60 -8.06 10.45
C ARG A 117 -0.75 -7.77 8.98
N LEU A 118 -2.00 -7.62 8.53
CA LEU A 118 -2.32 -7.15 7.17
C LEU A 118 -2.83 -5.72 7.23
N ILE A 119 -2.27 -4.86 6.39
CA ILE A 119 -2.62 -3.45 6.25
C ILE A 119 -3.05 -3.20 4.80
N VAL A 120 -4.20 -2.55 4.62
CA VAL A 120 -4.67 -2.05 3.33
C VAL A 120 -4.88 -0.54 3.44
N SER A 121 -4.26 0.22 2.56
CA SER A 121 -4.29 1.70 2.57
C SER A 121 -4.91 2.26 1.30
N THR A 122 -5.63 3.38 1.41
CA THR A 122 -6.01 4.20 0.24
C THR A 122 -4.88 5.10 -0.25
N GLY A 123 -3.92 5.38 0.64
CA GLY A 123 -2.81 6.31 0.46
C GLY A 123 -1.53 5.62 0.01
N ASN A 124 -0.61 6.41 -0.54
CA ASN A 124 0.72 5.93 -0.90
C ASN A 124 1.60 5.80 0.36
N TRP A 125 2.74 5.15 0.24
CA TRP A 125 3.71 4.99 1.34
C TRP A 125 4.61 6.23 1.45
N THR A 126 3.99 7.40 1.57
CA THR A 126 4.68 8.69 1.49
C THR A 126 4.37 9.59 2.67
N ARG A 127 5.26 10.56 2.91
CA ARG A 127 5.09 11.59 3.94
C ARG A 127 3.86 12.44 3.67
N GLN A 128 3.58 12.73 2.40
CA GLN A 128 2.38 13.41 1.97
C GLN A 128 1.11 12.73 2.50
N THR A 129 1.06 11.39 2.51
CA THR A 129 -0.10 10.65 3.03
C THR A 129 -0.30 10.89 4.53
N ILE A 130 0.77 11.11 5.29
CA ILE A 130 0.69 11.39 6.72
C ILE A 130 0.36 12.86 7.00
N GLU A 131 0.82 13.80 6.18
CA GLU A 131 0.82 15.23 6.51
C GLU A 131 -0.26 16.04 5.79
N GLU A 132 -0.56 15.71 4.55
CA GLU A 132 -1.31 16.59 3.64
C GLU A 132 -2.62 15.98 3.12
N SER A 133 -2.76 14.65 3.16
CA SER A 133 -3.95 13.98 2.64
C SER A 133 -4.89 13.48 3.74
N LEU A 134 -6.13 13.25 3.32
CA LEU A 134 -7.12 12.42 3.99
C LEU A 134 -7.09 11.05 3.34
N ASP A 135 -6.45 10.11 4.00
CA ASP A 135 -6.37 8.70 3.61
C ASP A 135 -6.99 7.81 4.70
N LEU A 136 -7.37 6.60 4.31
CA LEU A 136 -7.97 5.59 5.18
C LEU A 136 -7.10 4.35 5.16
N ALA A 137 -7.03 3.68 6.31
CA ALA A 137 -6.32 2.42 6.47
C ALA A 137 -7.24 1.41 7.17
N TRP A 138 -7.15 0.16 6.72
CA TRP A 138 -7.77 -0.99 7.34
C TRP A 138 -6.68 -1.97 7.76
N CYS A 139 -6.84 -2.57 8.93
CA CYS A 139 -5.84 -3.45 9.52
C CYS A 139 -6.49 -4.61 10.25
N ILE A 140 -5.90 -5.80 10.13
CA ILE A 140 -6.21 -6.97 10.94
C ILE A 140 -4.91 -7.60 11.46
N ASP A 141 -4.98 -8.18 12.65
CA ASP A 141 -3.93 -9.00 13.24
C ASP A 141 -4.43 -10.44 13.38
N ILE A 142 -3.53 -11.43 13.30
CA ILE A 142 -3.79 -12.83 13.66
C ILE A 142 -2.62 -13.33 14.50
N ASP A 143 -2.91 -13.84 15.68
CA ASP A 143 -1.95 -14.47 16.57
C ASP A 143 -1.85 -15.99 16.31
N SER A 144 -0.65 -16.55 16.48
CA SER A 144 -0.41 -18.00 16.34
C SER A 144 -1.32 -18.86 17.22
N GLU A 145 -1.70 -18.34 18.38
CA GLU A 145 -2.58 -19.01 19.34
C GLU A 145 -4.02 -19.15 18.81
N GLU A 146 -4.47 -18.26 17.93
CA GLU A 146 -5.82 -18.27 17.36
C GLU A 146 -6.00 -19.33 16.27
N VAL A 147 -4.90 -19.72 15.60
CA VAL A 147 -4.89 -20.69 14.49
C VAL A 147 -4.28 -22.04 14.88
N ASN A 148 -3.81 -22.18 16.12
CA ASN A 148 -3.19 -23.43 16.59
C ASN A 148 -4.21 -24.58 16.58
N PRO A 149 -4.00 -25.67 15.80
CA PRO A 149 -4.95 -26.79 15.72
C PRO A 149 -5.28 -27.44 17.07
N ASP A 150 -4.35 -27.42 18.03
CA ASP A 150 -4.52 -28.02 19.36
C ASP A 150 -5.41 -27.17 20.29
N HIS A 151 -5.64 -25.90 19.94
CA HIS A 151 -6.38 -24.92 20.74
C HIS A 151 -7.48 -24.18 19.96
N ALA A 152 -7.58 -24.39 18.65
CA ALA A 152 -8.50 -23.71 17.77
C ALA A 152 -9.93 -24.15 18.08
N VAL A 153 -10.68 -23.28 18.75
CA VAL A 153 -12.14 -23.34 18.77
C VAL A 153 -12.63 -22.68 17.48
N ALA A 154 -13.60 -23.30 16.80
CA ALA A 154 -14.23 -22.71 15.61
C ALA A 154 -14.67 -21.27 15.92
N ASN A 155 -14.08 -20.31 15.21
CA ASN A 155 -14.32 -18.89 15.42
C ASN A 155 -14.38 -18.21 14.06
N GLU A 156 -15.59 -17.85 13.64
CA GLU A 156 -15.87 -17.28 12.32
C GLU A 156 -15.06 -16.00 12.05
N ASP A 157 -14.77 -15.18 13.07
CA ASP A 157 -13.94 -13.98 12.90
C ASP A 157 -12.47 -14.34 12.58
N VAL A 158 -11.92 -15.36 13.25
CA VAL A 158 -10.57 -15.86 12.97
C VAL A 158 -10.52 -16.45 11.56
N GLU A 159 -11.51 -17.26 11.18
CA GLU A 159 -11.61 -17.83 9.84
C GLU A 159 -11.72 -16.74 8.76
N GLN A 160 -12.45 -15.66 9.03
CA GLN A 160 -12.58 -14.51 8.14
C GLN A 160 -11.28 -13.72 8.00
N ARG A 161 -10.59 -13.42 9.11
CA ARG A 161 -9.26 -12.80 9.08
C ARG A 161 -8.26 -13.67 8.33
N CYS A 162 -8.28 -14.98 8.55
CA CYS A 162 -7.46 -15.96 7.82
C CYS A 162 -7.74 -15.94 6.32
N ALA A 163 -9.01 -15.85 5.91
CA ALA A 163 -9.39 -15.71 4.50
C ALA A 163 -8.80 -14.43 3.88
N ASP A 164 -8.82 -13.31 4.61
CA ASP A 164 -8.21 -12.05 4.16
C ASP A 164 -6.68 -12.16 3.99
N ILE A 165 -5.98 -12.77 4.95
CA ILE A 165 -4.54 -13.04 4.85
C ILE A 165 -4.23 -13.90 3.62
N LYS A 166 -4.97 -14.99 3.43
CA LYS A 166 -4.81 -15.88 2.28
C LYS A 166 -4.99 -15.15 0.95
N ALA A 167 -6.02 -14.30 0.85
CA ALA A 167 -6.30 -13.54 -0.36
C ALA A 167 -5.23 -12.48 -0.65
N ALA A 168 -4.80 -11.73 0.37
CA ALA A 168 -3.73 -10.75 0.26
C ALA A 168 -2.39 -11.42 -0.12
N TRP A 169 -2.07 -12.56 0.51
CA TRP A 169 -0.89 -13.35 0.18
C TRP A 169 -0.92 -13.86 -1.26
N SER A 170 -2.07 -14.35 -1.74
CA SER A 170 -2.23 -14.76 -3.14
C SER A 170 -1.91 -13.63 -4.12
N MET A 171 -2.25 -12.38 -3.78
CA MET A 171 -1.90 -11.21 -4.59
C MET A 171 -0.39 -10.91 -4.54
N LEU A 172 0.21 -10.93 -3.35
CA LEU A 172 1.65 -10.73 -3.18
C LEU A 172 2.47 -11.82 -3.89
N ASP A 173 2.07 -13.08 -3.78
CA ASP A 173 2.70 -14.21 -4.48
C ASP A 173 2.65 -14.06 -6.01
N PHE A 174 1.54 -13.56 -6.54
CA PHE A 174 1.47 -13.18 -7.94
C PHE A 174 2.51 -12.10 -8.31
N LEU A 175 2.72 -11.10 -7.45
CA LEU A 175 3.75 -10.08 -7.66
C LEU A 175 5.17 -10.66 -7.53
N HIS A 176 5.42 -11.61 -6.63
CA HIS A 176 6.70 -12.34 -6.53
C HIS A 176 7.11 -12.98 -7.87
N GLY A 177 6.14 -13.44 -8.65
CA GLY A 177 6.35 -13.93 -10.01
C GLY A 177 6.92 -12.88 -10.97
N LEU A 178 6.58 -11.60 -10.78
CA LEU A 178 6.91 -10.48 -11.67
C LEU A 178 8.18 -9.71 -11.26
N PHE A 179 8.52 -9.69 -9.98
CA PHE A 179 9.61 -8.89 -9.41
C PHE A 179 10.85 -9.72 -9.05
N ASP A 180 12.03 -9.15 -9.23
CA ASP A 180 13.29 -9.83 -8.99
C ASP A 180 13.58 -9.96 -7.49
N LEU A 181 13.49 -11.19 -6.99
CA LEU A 181 13.67 -11.50 -5.57
C LEU A 181 15.10 -11.92 -5.23
N ARG A 182 16.02 -12.00 -6.21
CA ARG A 182 17.36 -12.57 -5.99
C ARG A 182 18.09 -11.91 -4.82
N LEU A 183 17.89 -10.60 -4.60
CA LEU A 183 18.48 -9.88 -3.47
C LEU A 183 18.09 -10.47 -2.10
N LEU A 184 16.88 -11.00 -1.97
CA LEU A 184 16.39 -11.63 -0.74
C LEU A 184 17.00 -13.02 -0.50
N ASP A 185 17.52 -13.65 -1.54
CA ASP A 185 18.22 -14.95 -1.48
C ASP A 185 19.73 -14.77 -1.35
N SER A 186 20.21 -13.53 -1.17
CA SER A 186 21.61 -13.28 -0.84
C SER A 186 22.01 -14.07 0.42
N GLY A 187 23.12 -14.79 0.30
CA GLY A 187 23.63 -15.65 1.36
C GLY A 187 23.01 -17.05 1.51
N GLN A 188 22.16 -17.52 0.59
CA GLN A 188 21.65 -18.90 0.66
C GLN A 188 22.75 -19.99 0.66
N GLY A 189 23.91 -19.72 0.06
CA GLY A 189 25.05 -20.65 0.01
C GLY A 189 25.84 -20.75 1.31
N LEU A 190 25.62 -19.83 2.26
CA LEU A 190 26.26 -19.81 3.57
C LEU A 190 25.19 -20.19 4.60
N LEU A 191 25.50 -21.17 5.45
CA LEU A 191 24.61 -21.63 6.51
C LEU A 191 24.13 -20.42 7.33
N HIS A 192 22.82 -20.13 7.30
CA HIS A 192 22.09 -19.18 8.19
C HIS A 192 21.91 -17.70 7.77
N SER A 193 21.50 -17.39 6.52
CA SER A 193 20.97 -16.04 6.21
C SER A 193 19.70 -15.73 7.01
N GLU A 194 19.76 -14.73 7.92
CA GLU A 194 18.61 -14.32 8.76
C GLU A 194 17.41 -13.86 7.92
N THR A 195 17.67 -13.18 6.79
CA THR A 195 16.63 -12.75 5.84
C THR A 195 15.87 -13.94 5.27
N VAL A 196 16.59 -14.98 4.82
CA VAL A 196 15.98 -16.18 4.23
C VAL A 196 15.14 -16.93 5.27
N LEU A 197 15.67 -17.10 6.48
CA LEU A 197 14.95 -17.76 7.57
C LEU A 197 13.70 -16.99 7.99
N ALA A 198 13.79 -15.66 8.13
CA ALA A 198 12.65 -14.84 8.52
C ALA A 198 11.55 -14.80 7.43
N ARG A 199 11.96 -14.78 6.16
CA ARG A 199 11.05 -14.86 5.01
C ARG A 199 10.33 -16.22 4.94
N ALA A 200 11.05 -17.32 5.18
CA ALA A 200 10.47 -18.66 5.23
C ALA A 200 9.47 -18.78 6.38
N ALA A 201 9.83 -18.31 7.59
CA ALA A 201 8.92 -18.31 8.74
C ALA A 201 7.62 -17.53 8.48
N LEU A 202 7.70 -16.36 7.82
CA LEU A 202 6.49 -15.62 7.43
C LEU A 202 5.59 -16.45 6.52
N ALA A 203 6.16 -17.16 5.54
CA ALA A 203 5.39 -18.01 4.63
C ALA A 203 4.71 -19.16 5.39
N ASP A 204 5.42 -19.81 6.32
CA ASP A 204 4.85 -20.87 7.17
C ASP A 204 3.65 -20.35 8.00
N TRP A 205 3.76 -19.16 8.59
CA TRP A 205 2.66 -18.54 9.36
C TRP A 205 1.43 -18.21 8.49
N VAL A 206 1.66 -17.87 7.22
CA VAL A 206 0.57 -17.64 6.26
C VAL A 206 -0.09 -18.95 5.85
N GLU A 207 0.65 -20.06 5.76
CA GLU A 207 0.09 -21.39 5.54
C GLU A 207 -0.81 -21.83 6.71
N ASP A 208 -0.40 -21.55 7.96
CA ASP A 208 -1.23 -21.76 9.14
C ASP A 208 -2.58 -21.02 9.03
N CYS A 209 -2.56 -19.74 8.65
CA CYS A 209 -3.78 -18.97 8.36
C CYS A 209 -4.59 -19.60 7.21
N THR A 210 -3.91 -20.04 6.15
CA THR A 210 -4.56 -20.60 4.95
C THR A 210 -5.32 -21.89 5.27
N ALA A 211 -4.85 -22.68 6.22
CA ALA A 211 -5.52 -23.89 6.70
C ALA A 211 -6.84 -23.58 7.44
N CYS A 212 -6.93 -22.41 8.10
CA CYS A 212 -8.11 -21.93 8.82
C CYS A 212 -9.08 -21.09 7.96
N ALA A 213 -8.66 -20.61 6.78
CA ALA A 213 -9.50 -19.79 5.92
C ALA A 213 -10.74 -20.55 5.41
N ARG A 214 -11.95 -20.04 5.71
CA ARG A 214 -13.24 -20.63 5.29
C ARG A 214 -14.12 -19.69 4.47
N PRO A 215 -14.56 -18.52 4.97
CA PRO A 215 -15.50 -17.67 4.25
C PRO A 215 -14.84 -16.98 3.05
N ARG A 216 -15.64 -16.27 2.25
CA ARG A 216 -15.09 -15.37 1.24
C ARG A 216 -14.30 -14.25 1.92
N PRO A 217 -13.11 -13.88 1.40
CA PRO A 217 -12.35 -12.77 1.95
C PRO A 217 -13.10 -11.44 1.76
N ARG A 218 -12.98 -10.56 2.75
CA ARG A 218 -13.29 -9.12 2.65
C ARG A 218 -12.24 -8.43 1.78
N PHE A 219 -11.00 -8.91 1.83
CA PHE A 219 -9.93 -8.47 0.92
C PHE A 219 -10.30 -8.80 -0.53
N VAL A 220 -10.20 -7.79 -1.40
CA VAL A 220 -10.47 -7.90 -2.83
C VAL A 220 -9.30 -7.33 -3.64
N ASP A 221 -8.99 -7.97 -4.76
CA ASP A 221 -8.07 -7.45 -5.78
C ASP A 221 -8.69 -7.58 -7.17
N ASN A 222 -8.21 -6.81 -8.14
CA ASN A 222 -8.81 -6.78 -9.48
C ASN A 222 -8.06 -7.59 -10.55
N ARG A 223 -7.18 -8.55 -10.17
CA ARG A 223 -6.39 -9.33 -11.14
C ARG A 223 -7.24 -10.08 -12.14
N ARG A 224 -8.38 -10.62 -11.67
CA ARG A 224 -9.28 -11.46 -12.48
C ARG A 224 -10.60 -10.78 -12.82
N GLN A 225 -11.10 -9.92 -11.94
CA GLN A 225 -12.41 -9.31 -12.04
C GLN A 225 -12.36 -7.85 -11.58
N ALA A 226 -13.05 -6.93 -12.26
CA ALA A 226 -13.11 -5.53 -11.82
C ALA A 226 -13.71 -5.39 -10.41
N LEU A 227 -13.25 -4.41 -9.62
CA LEU A 227 -13.79 -4.15 -8.27
C LEU A 227 -15.30 -3.86 -8.30
N LEU A 228 -15.76 -3.14 -9.33
CA LEU A 228 -17.17 -2.86 -9.57
C LEU A 228 -18.04 -4.11 -9.68
N GLU A 229 -17.54 -5.17 -10.32
CA GLU A 229 -18.28 -6.42 -10.47
C GLU A 229 -18.28 -7.25 -9.19
N GLN A 230 -17.24 -7.09 -8.37
CA GLN A 230 -17.12 -7.75 -7.07
C GLN A 230 -17.99 -7.10 -5.99
N LEU A 231 -18.42 -5.84 -6.17
CA LEU A 231 -19.12 -5.06 -5.15
C LEU A 231 -20.40 -5.76 -4.64
N VAL A 232 -21.32 -6.09 -5.54
CA VAL A 232 -22.63 -6.67 -5.16
C VAL A 232 -22.48 -8.04 -4.49
N PRO A 233 -21.74 -9.02 -5.06
CA PRO A 233 -21.56 -10.32 -4.40
C PRO A 233 -20.98 -10.22 -3.00
N ASN A 234 -19.96 -9.37 -2.79
CA ASN A 234 -19.35 -9.20 -1.47
C ASN A 234 -20.32 -8.53 -0.48
N VAL A 235 -21.05 -7.48 -0.89
CA VAL A 235 -22.02 -6.80 0.00
C VAL A 235 -23.14 -7.74 0.43
N LEU A 236 -23.64 -8.59 -0.47
CA LEU A 236 -24.67 -9.59 -0.14
C LEU A 236 -24.18 -10.57 0.93
N GLU A 237 -22.93 -11.02 0.83
CA GLU A 237 -22.35 -11.98 1.76
C GLU A 237 -22.07 -11.36 3.14
N ILE A 238 -21.46 -10.18 3.19
CA ILE A 238 -21.00 -9.58 4.45
C ILE A 238 -22.07 -8.76 5.18
N ALA A 239 -23.05 -8.21 4.44
CA ALA A 239 -24.01 -7.25 4.98
C ALA A 239 -25.47 -7.63 4.66
N GLY A 240 -25.69 -8.74 3.97
CA GLY A 240 -27.01 -9.25 3.63
C GLY A 240 -27.77 -8.41 2.59
N GLU A 241 -28.99 -8.85 2.30
CA GLU A 241 -29.85 -8.34 1.22
C GLU A 241 -30.63 -7.06 1.56
N SER A 242 -30.42 -6.51 2.76
CA SER A 242 -31.20 -5.37 3.23
C SER A 242 -31.05 -4.15 2.32
N ARG A 243 -32.15 -3.44 2.03
CA ARG A 243 -32.09 -2.17 1.30
C ARG A 243 -31.53 -1.05 2.16
N ARG A 244 -30.59 -0.28 1.62
CA ARG A 244 -30.07 0.97 2.19
C ARG A 244 -30.70 2.18 1.47
N ASN A 245 -30.72 3.31 2.15
CA ASN A 245 -31.27 4.58 1.64
C ASN A 245 -30.24 5.72 1.69
N TYR A 246 -28.98 5.41 1.99
CA TYR A 246 -27.87 6.36 1.92
C TYR A 246 -26.69 5.72 1.18
N LEU A 247 -26.04 6.49 0.32
CA LEU A 247 -24.79 6.13 -0.35
C LEU A 247 -23.85 7.33 -0.37
N ALA A 248 -22.68 7.18 0.23
CA ALA A 248 -21.57 8.12 0.10
C ALA A 248 -20.46 7.51 -0.77
N MET A 249 -19.94 8.30 -1.70
CA MET A 249 -18.79 7.94 -2.54
C MET A 249 -17.75 9.06 -2.47
N GLY A 250 -16.49 8.72 -2.28
CA GLY A 250 -15.39 9.69 -2.29
C GLY A 250 -14.15 9.11 -2.94
N SER A 251 -13.43 9.96 -3.66
CA SER A 251 -12.19 9.61 -4.36
C SER A 251 -11.31 10.84 -4.51
N GLY A 252 -10.00 10.66 -4.46
CA GLY A 252 -9.04 11.72 -4.84
C GLY A 252 -9.08 12.06 -6.33
N PHE A 253 -9.48 11.09 -7.18
CA PHE A 253 -9.66 11.27 -8.62
C PHE A 253 -10.92 10.56 -9.15
N PHE A 254 -11.58 11.20 -10.11
CA PHE A 254 -12.71 10.70 -10.89
C PHE A 254 -12.31 10.61 -12.37
N GLU A 255 -13.24 10.14 -13.23
CA GLU A 255 -12.98 9.96 -14.65
C GLU A 255 -12.57 11.28 -15.31
N SER A 256 -11.59 11.22 -16.22
CA SER A 256 -11.14 12.41 -16.96
C SER A 256 -12.32 13.01 -17.73
N ALA A 257 -12.45 14.33 -17.69
CA ALA A 257 -13.49 15.05 -18.41
C ALA A 257 -13.42 14.80 -19.93
N SER A 258 -12.21 14.58 -20.47
CA SER A 258 -11.99 14.26 -21.89
C SER A 258 -12.56 12.91 -22.33
N LEU A 259 -12.67 11.95 -21.40
CA LEU A 259 -13.17 10.60 -21.65
C LEU A 259 -14.65 10.44 -21.29
N ASN A 260 -15.21 11.39 -20.55
CA ASN A 260 -16.61 11.38 -20.16
C ASN A 260 -17.45 12.18 -21.17
N THR A 261 -18.69 11.74 -21.41
CA THR A 261 -19.61 12.55 -22.23
C THR A 261 -19.96 13.82 -21.45
N HIS A 262 -19.70 14.98 -22.04
CA HIS A 262 -19.93 16.26 -21.37
C HIS A 262 -21.38 16.38 -20.85
N GLY A 263 -21.54 16.85 -19.61
CA GLY A 263 -22.85 16.98 -18.97
C GLY A 263 -23.51 15.65 -18.59
N THR A 264 -22.76 14.55 -18.49
CA THR A 264 -23.29 13.28 -17.97
C THR A 264 -22.64 12.91 -16.65
N VAL A 265 -23.39 12.19 -15.79
CA VAL A 265 -22.82 11.62 -14.56
C VAL A 265 -21.62 10.74 -14.93
N PRO A 266 -20.46 10.88 -14.24
CA PRO A 266 -19.31 10.02 -14.47
C PRO A 266 -19.71 8.54 -14.48
N SER A 267 -19.30 7.83 -15.53
CA SER A 267 -19.80 6.49 -15.86
C SER A 267 -19.60 5.48 -14.74
N VAL A 268 -18.49 5.56 -13.98
CA VAL A 268 -18.22 4.66 -12.86
C VAL A 268 -19.15 4.92 -11.69
N LEU A 269 -19.39 6.18 -11.34
CA LEU A 269 -20.34 6.53 -10.28
C LEU A 269 -21.75 6.07 -10.65
N GLY A 270 -22.16 6.33 -11.90
CA GLY A 270 -23.42 5.84 -12.45
C GLY A 270 -23.55 4.33 -12.36
N ALA A 271 -22.50 3.59 -12.77
CA ALA A 271 -22.50 2.14 -12.76
C ALA A 271 -22.54 1.53 -11.35
N ILE A 272 -21.91 2.16 -10.35
CA ILE A 272 -22.01 1.74 -8.93
C ILE A 272 -23.47 1.81 -8.49
N VAL A 273 -24.12 2.95 -8.69
CA VAL A 273 -25.51 3.18 -8.28
C VAL A 273 -26.46 2.22 -9.00
N GLU A 274 -26.30 2.05 -10.31
CA GLU A 274 -27.15 1.15 -11.10
C GLU A 274 -26.99 -0.32 -10.69
N ARG A 275 -25.76 -0.79 -10.42
CA ARG A 275 -25.53 -2.17 -9.96
C ARG A 275 -26.18 -2.42 -8.59
N LEU A 276 -25.99 -1.50 -7.64
CA LEU A 276 -26.58 -1.63 -6.30
C LEU A 276 -28.12 -1.55 -6.34
N ARG A 277 -28.70 -0.69 -7.19
CA ARG A 277 -30.16 -0.63 -7.39
C ARG A 277 -30.71 -1.87 -8.08
N SER A 278 -30.00 -2.39 -9.08
CA SER A 278 -30.39 -3.61 -9.81
C SER A 278 -30.40 -4.83 -8.90
N ALA A 279 -29.45 -4.90 -7.98
CA ALA A 279 -29.38 -5.93 -6.94
C ALA A 279 -30.31 -5.68 -5.74
N ALA A 280 -31.15 -4.64 -5.79
CA ALA A 280 -32.03 -4.23 -4.70
C ALA A 280 -31.32 -3.97 -3.36
N LEU A 281 -30.06 -3.52 -3.40
CA LEU A 281 -29.27 -3.12 -2.22
C LEU A 281 -29.46 -1.63 -1.89
N LEU A 282 -29.89 -0.82 -2.86
CA LEU A 282 -30.31 0.57 -2.67
C LEU A 282 -31.78 0.77 -2.99
N SER A 283 -32.43 1.69 -2.27
CA SER A 283 -33.78 2.15 -2.62
C SER A 283 -33.78 2.81 -4.00
N LYS A 284 -34.75 2.46 -4.85
CA LYS A 284 -34.87 3.06 -6.19
C LYS A 284 -35.32 4.51 -6.14
N THR A 285 -36.14 4.89 -5.16
CA THR A 285 -36.87 6.16 -5.13
C THR A 285 -36.50 7.07 -3.96
N SER A 286 -35.82 6.57 -2.94
CA SER A 286 -35.58 7.30 -1.68
C SER A 286 -34.14 7.19 -1.19
N THR A 287 -33.17 7.02 -2.10
CA THR A 287 -31.75 6.97 -1.73
C THR A 287 -31.15 8.36 -1.82
N GLU A 288 -30.60 8.84 -0.71
CA GLU A 288 -29.70 9.99 -0.68
C GLU A 288 -28.32 9.56 -1.18
N ILE A 289 -27.79 10.25 -2.19
CA ILE A 289 -26.51 9.93 -2.83
C ILE A 289 -25.61 11.16 -2.72
N ASP A 290 -24.51 11.01 -1.98
CA ASP A 290 -23.49 12.04 -1.80
C ASP A 290 -22.19 11.64 -2.50
N VAL A 291 -21.62 12.57 -3.27
CA VAL A 291 -20.29 12.45 -3.87
C VAL A 291 -19.36 13.50 -3.26
N PHE A 292 -18.31 13.03 -2.58
CA PHE A 292 -17.32 13.86 -1.90
C PHE A 292 -16.10 14.07 -2.77
N VAL A 293 -15.71 15.34 -2.97
CA VAL A 293 -14.66 15.73 -3.92
C VAL A 293 -13.69 16.76 -3.34
N ASN A 294 -12.53 16.89 -3.99
CA ASN A 294 -11.72 18.10 -3.89
C ASN A 294 -12.25 19.13 -4.91
N PRO A 295 -12.65 20.35 -4.50
CA PRO A 295 -13.28 21.31 -5.40
C PRO A 295 -12.41 21.66 -6.61
N ASN A 296 -11.10 21.79 -6.40
CA ASN A 296 -10.16 22.23 -7.44
C ASN A 296 -9.63 21.07 -8.32
N ALA A 297 -10.04 19.84 -8.04
CA ALA A 297 -9.53 18.65 -8.72
C ALA A 297 -10.56 17.50 -8.64
N CYS A 298 -11.68 17.63 -9.36
CA CYS A 298 -12.75 16.62 -9.39
C CYS A 298 -13.09 16.10 -10.79
N GLN A 299 -12.24 16.40 -11.78
CA GLN A 299 -12.32 15.90 -13.16
C GLN A 299 -13.73 16.00 -13.73
N ALA A 300 -14.28 14.94 -14.31
CA ALA A 300 -15.60 14.94 -14.94
C ALA A 300 -16.76 15.33 -14.00
N VAL A 301 -16.58 15.29 -12.67
CA VAL A 301 -17.60 15.78 -11.74
C VAL A 301 -17.85 17.28 -11.90
N ALA A 302 -16.80 18.07 -12.20
CA ALA A 302 -16.90 19.52 -12.36
C ALA A 302 -17.92 19.92 -13.43
N GLY A 303 -17.89 19.24 -14.59
CA GLY A 303 -18.83 19.47 -15.69
C GLY A 303 -20.13 18.66 -15.61
N ALA A 304 -20.35 17.90 -14.54
CA ALA A 304 -21.51 17.02 -14.39
C ALA A 304 -22.48 17.44 -13.27
N LEU A 305 -22.15 18.48 -12.50
CA LEU A 305 -22.91 18.88 -11.30
C LEU A 305 -24.40 19.13 -11.60
N ALA A 306 -24.74 19.91 -12.64
CA ALA A 306 -26.12 20.14 -13.02
C ALA A 306 -26.90 18.83 -13.29
N THR A 307 -26.29 17.88 -13.99
CA THR A 307 -26.90 16.58 -14.31
C THR A 307 -27.00 15.67 -13.09
N MET A 308 -26.01 15.70 -12.21
CA MET A 308 -26.04 14.96 -10.93
C MET A 308 -27.18 15.48 -10.05
N ARG A 309 -27.36 16.80 -9.96
CA ARG A 309 -28.48 17.43 -9.23
C ARG A 309 -29.83 17.09 -9.84
N ALA A 310 -29.94 17.07 -11.18
CA ALA A 310 -31.16 16.62 -11.86
C ALA A 310 -31.52 15.15 -11.54
N LYS A 311 -30.55 14.34 -11.13
CA LYS A 311 -30.75 12.96 -10.62
C LYS A 311 -30.87 12.88 -9.09
N HIS A 312 -30.98 14.00 -8.40
CA HIS A 312 -31.03 14.12 -6.93
C HIS A 312 -29.77 13.60 -6.23
N TRP A 313 -28.59 13.81 -6.83
CA TRP A 313 -27.31 13.54 -6.18
C TRP A 313 -26.73 14.87 -5.68
N SER A 314 -26.15 14.84 -4.48
CA SER A 314 -25.45 15.98 -3.90
C SER A 314 -23.95 15.82 -4.12
N VAL A 315 -23.28 16.88 -4.56
CA VAL A 315 -21.82 16.94 -4.65
C VAL A 315 -21.31 17.84 -3.53
N ARG A 316 -20.40 17.34 -2.70
CA ARG A 316 -19.96 18.00 -1.47
C ARG A 316 -18.43 18.07 -1.41
N PRO A 317 -17.86 19.09 -0.76
CA PRO A 317 -16.46 19.04 -0.41
C PRO A 317 -16.22 17.92 0.60
N ALA A 318 -15.02 17.35 0.61
CA ALA A 318 -14.64 16.42 1.66
C ALA A 318 -14.57 17.10 3.04
N SER A 319 -14.92 16.36 4.10
CA SER A 319 -14.77 16.84 5.47
C SER A 319 -13.32 17.11 5.82
N GLN A 320 -13.06 18.23 6.48
CA GLN A 320 -11.75 18.56 7.05
C GLN A 320 -11.38 17.71 8.27
N MET A 321 -12.30 16.83 8.73
CA MET A 321 -12.07 15.89 9.83
C MET A 321 -11.56 16.59 11.10
N LYS A 322 -12.21 17.71 11.47
CA LYS A 322 -11.82 18.57 12.59
C LYS A 322 -11.60 17.82 13.92
N PRO A 323 -12.40 16.81 14.29
CA PRO A 323 -12.16 16.04 15.52
C PRO A 323 -10.82 15.29 15.55
N VAL A 324 -10.26 14.98 14.38
CA VAL A 324 -9.00 14.24 14.21
C VAL A 324 -7.83 15.18 13.98
N PHE A 325 -7.95 16.14 13.05
CA PHE A 325 -6.83 16.99 12.63
C PHE A 325 -6.86 18.41 13.21
N GLY A 326 -7.95 18.79 13.88
CA GLY A 326 -8.17 20.13 14.40
C GLY A 326 -8.85 21.06 13.40
N PRO A 327 -9.30 22.25 13.85
CA PRO A 327 -10.13 23.17 13.06
C PRO A 327 -9.41 23.80 11.86
N ASN A 328 -8.07 23.84 11.88
CA ASN A 328 -7.25 24.51 10.87
C ASN A 328 -6.66 23.53 9.83
N SER A 329 -7.11 22.27 9.81
CA SER A 329 -6.66 21.29 8.81
C SER A 329 -6.97 21.80 7.39
N GLN A 330 -6.03 21.57 6.46
CA GLN A 330 -6.15 21.88 5.04
C GLN A 330 -5.94 20.62 4.18
N ARG A 331 -6.24 19.45 4.76
CA ARG A 331 -5.96 18.17 4.11
C ARG A 331 -6.91 17.93 2.95
N MET A 332 -6.37 17.37 1.87
CA MET A 332 -7.14 17.08 0.66
C MET A 332 -7.61 15.64 0.64
N LEU A 333 -8.79 15.39 0.08
CA LEU A 333 -9.29 14.04 -0.10
C LEU A 333 -8.35 13.27 -1.03
N HIS A 334 -7.78 12.19 -0.51
CA HIS A 334 -7.07 11.22 -1.34
C HIS A 334 -7.69 9.83 -1.22
N ALA A 335 -8.39 9.54 -0.11
CA ALA A 335 -9.08 8.29 0.12
C ALA A 335 -10.06 7.92 -0.99
N LYS A 336 -10.21 6.62 -1.21
CA LYS A 336 -11.18 6.03 -2.13
C LYS A 336 -12.09 5.14 -1.32
N PHE A 337 -13.35 5.53 -1.21
CA PHE A 337 -14.31 4.82 -0.39
C PHE A 337 -15.70 4.85 -1.00
N ILE A 338 -16.47 3.81 -0.67
CA ILE A 338 -17.91 3.76 -0.87
C ILE A 338 -18.50 3.33 0.46
N PHE A 339 -19.50 4.03 0.96
CA PHE A 339 -20.18 3.71 2.20
C PHE A 339 -21.68 3.74 1.98
N SER A 340 -22.40 2.77 2.52
CA SER A 340 -23.85 2.75 2.46
C SER A 340 -24.44 2.16 3.72
N ALA A 341 -25.52 2.77 4.20
CA ALA A 341 -26.25 2.32 5.37
C ALA A 341 -27.72 2.73 5.25
N ARG A 342 -28.54 2.22 6.16
CA ARG A 342 -29.91 2.67 6.33
C ARG A 342 -30.00 3.73 7.43
N SER A 343 -30.44 4.92 7.06
CA SER A 343 -30.88 5.96 7.98
C SER A 343 -32.37 5.79 8.28
N GLN A 344 -32.74 5.89 9.56
CA GLN A 344 -34.12 5.85 10.04
C GLN A 344 -34.35 7.08 10.91
N GLY A 345 -35.43 7.84 10.68
CA GLY A 345 -35.66 9.13 11.35
C GLY A 345 -35.75 9.08 12.88
N ASN A 346 -35.91 7.89 13.47
CA ASN A 346 -35.96 7.66 14.92
C ASN A 346 -34.72 6.94 15.48
N SER A 347 -33.66 6.75 14.68
CA SER A 347 -32.44 6.04 15.09
C SER A 347 -31.18 6.75 14.60
N ASN A 348 -30.22 6.91 15.50
CA ASN A 348 -28.88 7.42 15.15
C ASN A 348 -27.97 6.32 14.57
N ALA A 349 -28.40 5.05 14.55
CA ALA A 349 -27.57 3.95 14.08
C ALA A 349 -27.47 3.88 12.55
N CYS A 350 -26.28 3.61 12.03
CA CYS A 350 -26.05 3.27 10.63
C CYS A 350 -26.42 1.80 10.38
N ASN A 351 -27.72 1.51 10.27
CA ASN A 351 -28.20 0.13 10.19
C ASN A 351 -27.77 -0.57 8.89
N GLY A 352 -27.26 -1.80 9.01
CA GLY A 352 -26.82 -2.61 7.87
C GLY A 352 -25.71 -1.93 7.06
N ALA A 353 -24.81 -1.22 7.74
CA ALA A 353 -23.71 -0.51 7.11
C ALA A 353 -22.75 -1.46 6.39
N TRP A 354 -22.20 -0.99 5.27
CA TRP A 354 -21.04 -1.59 4.63
C TRP A 354 -20.14 -0.50 4.05
N ALA A 355 -18.86 -0.81 3.92
CA ALA A 355 -17.86 0.06 3.36
C ALA A 355 -16.95 -0.69 2.39
N TYR A 356 -16.59 -0.03 1.28
CA TYR A 356 -15.39 -0.33 0.50
C TYR A 356 -14.32 0.70 0.83
N LEU A 357 -13.09 0.24 1.06
CA LEU A 357 -11.89 1.06 1.19
C LEU A 357 -10.78 0.43 0.34
N GLY A 358 -10.05 1.19 -0.46
CA GLY A 358 -8.95 0.61 -1.24
C GLY A 358 -8.18 1.60 -2.08
N SER A 359 -7.31 1.07 -2.93
CA SER A 359 -6.46 1.87 -3.80
C SER A 359 -7.21 2.38 -5.04
N GLY A 360 -8.26 1.68 -5.48
CA GLY A 360 -8.96 1.97 -6.73
C GLY A 360 -9.69 3.31 -6.70
N ASN A 361 -9.18 4.29 -7.46
CA ASN A 361 -9.94 5.51 -7.78
C ASN A 361 -11.26 5.14 -8.45
N LEU A 362 -12.30 5.97 -8.26
CA LEU A 362 -13.61 5.80 -8.91
C LEU A 362 -13.54 6.19 -10.39
N THR A 363 -12.70 5.47 -11.13
CA THR A 363 -12.35 5.65 -12.55
C THR A 363 -12.38 4.31 -13.27
N GLY A 364 -12.35 4.35 -14.61
CA GLY A 364 -12.29 3.16 -15.45
C GLY A 364 -11.16 2.20 -15.02
N PRO A 365 -9.89 2.65 -15.11
CA PRO A 365 -8.73 1.82 -14.73
C PRO A 365 -8.70 1.40 -13.26
N GLY A 366 -9.25 2.21 -12.35
CA GLY A 366 -9.17 1.99 -10.91
C GLY A 366 -10.29 1.12 -10.33
N PHE A 367 -11.46 1.05 -10.96
CA PHE A 367 -12.62 0.39 -10.34
C PHE A 367 -13.45 -0.47 -11.30
N SER A 368 -13.66 -0.04 -12.55
CA SER A 368 -14.55 -0.76 -13.49
C SER A 368 -13.84 -1.71 -14.46
N GLN A 369 -12.51 -1.70 -14.49
CA GLN A 369 -11.72 -2.60 -15.33
C GLN A 369 -10.95 -3.61 -14.47
N ALA A 370 -10.88 -4.85 -14.96
CA ALA A 370 -9.92 -5.82 -14.46
C ALA A 370 -8.50 -5.41 -14.88
N MET A 371 -7.52 -5.87 -14.09
CA MET A 371 -6.10 -5.65 -14.34
C MET A 371 -5.73 -6.00 -15.79
N SER A 372 -5.11 -5.06 -16.49
CA SER A 372 -4.55 -5.32 -17.83
C SER A 372 -3.46 -4.32 -18.18
N ALA A 373 -2.50 -4.72 -19.01
CA ALA A 373 -1.35 -3.90 -19.37
C ALA A 373 -1.68 -2.52 -19.98
N ARG A 374 -2.88 -2.37 -20.58
CA ARG A 374 -3.34 -1.17 -21.29
C ARG A 374 -4.68 -0.61 -20.79
N GLY A 375 -5.29 -1.24 -19.79
CA GLY A 375 -6.60 -0.86 -19.27
C GLY A 375 -6.52 -0.62 -17.77
N GLY A 376 -6.92 -1.63 -17.00
CA GLY A 376 -6.96 -1.60 -15.54
C GLY A 376 -5.60 -1.60 -14.86
N ASN A 377 -5.50 -0.82 -13.80
CA ASN A 377 -4.41 -0.92 -12.83
C ASN A 377 -4.51 -2.26 -12.08
N LEU A 378 -3.47 -2.65 -11.35
CA LEU A 378 -3.59 -3.61 -10.27
C LEU A 378 -3.98 -2.88 -8.99
N GLU A 379 -5.18 -3.13 -8.51
CA GLU A 379 -5.82 -2.46 -7.37
C GLU A 379 -6.16 -3.49 -6.29
N ALA A 380 -6.17 -3.06 -5.04
CA ALA A 380 -6.58 -3.86 -3.90
C ALA A 380 -7.40 -3.02 -2.90
N GLY A 381 -8.27 -3.68 -2.16
CA GLY A 381 -9.11 -3.04 -1.17
C GLY A 381 -9.76 -4.05 -0.25
N VAL A 382 -10.68 -3.55 0.56
CA VAL A 382 -11.54 -4.35 1.43
C VAL A 382 -12.98 -3.92 1.28
N ILE A 383 -13.89 -4.89 1.32
CA ILE A 383 -15.34 -4.67 1.43
C ILE A 383 -15.78 -5.36 2.72
N PHE A 384 -16.30 -4.60 3.69
CA PHE A 384 -16.64 -5.11 5.02
C PHE A 384 -17.90 -4.42 5.58
N ALA A 385 -18.50 -5.05 6.60
CA ALA A 385 -19.68 -4.54 7.30
C ALA A 385 -19.30 -4.11 8.73
N PRO A 386 -18.98 -2.82 8.98
CA PRO A 386 -18.69 -2.34 10.32
C PRO A 386 -19.96 -2.31 11.19
N GLU A 387 -19.83 -2.74 12.44
CA GLU A 387 -20.89 -2.71 13.45
C GLU A 387 -20.78 -1.49 14.37
N GLY A 388 -21.87 -1.17 15.07
CA GLY A 388 -21.87 -0.12 16.09
C GLY A 388 -21.68 1.30 15.57
N LEU A 389 -21.86 1.53 14.27
CA LEU A 389 -21.73 2.84 13.65
C LEU A 389 -22.95 3.73 13.92
N GLU A 390 -22.67 5.02 14.13
CA GLU A 390 -23.68 6.07 14.33
C GLU A 390 -23.49 7.24 13.37
N TRP A 391 -24.59 7.89 12.98
CA TRP A 391 -24.60 9.03 12.06
C TRP A 391 -24.00 10.30 12.66
N HIS A 392 -24.34 10.57 13.93
CA HIS A 392 -23.98 11.82 14.61
C HIS A 392 -23.46 11.58 16.02
N GLN A 393 -22.65 12.51 16.52
CA GLN A 393 -22.30 12.54 17.94
C GLN A 393 -23.54 12.92 18.76
N GLN A 394 -24.14 11.97 19.48
CA GLN A 394 -25.29 12.21 20.37
C GLN A 394 -25.09 11.55 21.74
N GLY A 395 -25.43 12.27 22.81
CA GLY A 395 -25.38 11.74 24.18
C GLY A 395 -23.98 11.22 24.57
N LYS A 396 -23.91 9.96 25.01
CA LYS A 396 -22.67 9.27 25.45
C LYS A 396 -22.10 8.33 24.38
N CYS A 397 -22.47 8.48 23.10
CA CYS A 397 -21.94 7.62 22.05
C CYS A 397 -20.41 7.75 21.96
N ASP A 398 -19.75 6.63 21.70
CA ASP A 398 -18.30 6.62 21.51
C ASP A 398 -17.97 7.42 20.25
N PRO A 399 -17.18 8.51 20.32
CA PRO A 399 -16.81 9.29 19.15
C PRO A 399 -16.07 8.47 18.09
N ARG A 400 -15.51 7.30 18.44
CA ARG A 400 -14.89 6.37 17.50
C ARG A 400 -15.91 5.58 16.66
N GLY A 401 -17.17 5.53 17.08
CA GLY A 401 -18.26 4.90 16.32
C GLY A 401 -19.02 5.86 15.40
N VAL A 402 -18.71 7.16 15.44
CA VAL A 402 -19.42 8.17 14.64
C VAL A 402 -18.83 8.23 13.23
N ILE A 403 -19.67 8.04 12.21
CA ILE A 403 -19.21 7.90 10.82
C ILE A 403 -18.46 9.12 10.28
N THR A 404 -18.85 10.33 10.68
CA THR A 404 -18.16 11.58 10.30
C THR A 404 -16.80 11.77 10.98
N ASN A 405 -16.46 10.91 11.94
CA ASN A 405 -15.13 10.86 12.56
C ASN A 405 -14.25 9.75 11.94
N LEU A 406 -14.83 8.89 11.09
CA LEU A 406 -14.15 7.77 10.44
C LEU A 406 -13.96 7.97 8.94
N LEU A 407 -14.93 8.61 8.27
CA LEU A 407 -14.90 8.92 6.84
C LEU A 407 -14.95 10.43 6.62
N PRO A 408 -14.32 10.94 5.55
CA PRO A 408 -14.30 12.37 5.23
C PRO A 408 -15.64 12.85 4.61
N ILE A 409 -16.76 12.53 5.28
CA ILE A 409 -18.13 12.86 4.87
C ILE A 409 -18.77 13.88 5.80
N HIS A 410 -19.73 14.66 5.29
CA HIS A 410 -20.59 15.56 6.07
C HIS A 410 -21.81 15.99 5.25
N TRP A 411 -22.78 16.64 5.91
CA TRP A 411 -23.99 17.18 5.28
C TRP A 411 -24.12 18.71 5.35
N ALA A 412 -23.14 19.40 5.93
CA ALA A 412 -23.23 20.84 6.23
C ALA A 412 -23.16 21.77 5.00
N SER A 413 -22.58 21.32 3.89
CA SER A 413 -22.49 22.09 2.65
C SER A 413 -22.60 21.20 1.42
N GLU A 414 -23.00 21.81 0.31
CA GLU A 414 -23.16 21.23 -1.02
C GLU A 414 -22.76 22.29 -2.07
N PHE A 415 -22.20 21.86 -3.21
CA PHE A 415 -21.93 22.77 -4.32
C PHE A 415 -23.21 23.08 -5.10
N GLU A 416 -23.51 24.37 -5.25
CA GLU A 416 -24.71 24.81 -5.97
C GLU A 416 -24.44 25.13 -7.45
N CYS A 417 -23.20 25.49 -7.81
CA CYS A 417 -22.84 25.92 -9.16
C CYS A 417 -21.50 25.33 -9.63
N ASP A 418 -21.43 25.05 -10.93
CA ASP A 418 -20.29 24.38 -11.57
C ASP A 418 -19.00 25.23 -11.49
N HIS A 419 -19.12 26.56 -11.42
CA HIS A 419 -17.96 27.47 -11.29
C HIS A 419 -17.19 27.33 -9.96
N ALA A 420 -17.77 26.65 -8.97
CA ALA A 420 -17.09 26.32 -7.72
C ALA A 420 -16.19 25.06 -7.83
N LEU A 421 -16.21 24.40 -8.98
CA LEU A 421 -15.49 23.15 -9.25
C LEU A 421 -14.52 23.32 -10.42
N ALA A 422 -13.39 22.63 -10.35
CA ALA A 422 -12.42 22.53 -11.43
C ALA A 422 -12.00 21.07 -11.67
N GLU A 423 -11.64 20.78 -12.91
CA GLU A 423 -11.20 19.45 -13.33
C GLU A 423 -9.89 19.04 -12.63
N GLY A 424 -9.00 20.00 -12.41
CA GLY A 424 -7.64 19.77 -11.93
C GLY A 424 -6.70 19.29 -13.04
N SER A 425 -5.54 18.78 -12.66
CA SER A 425 -4.58 18.20 -13.60
C SER A 425 -4.85 16.71 -13.83
N ASP A 426 -4.51 16.22 -15.02
CA ASP A 426 -4.43 14.77 -15.27
C ASP A 426 -3.34 14.10 -14.42
N MET A 427 -3.40 12.78 -14.35
CA MET A 427 -2.38 11.98 -13.68
C MET A 427 -1.02 12.15 -14.39
N PRO A 428 0.08 12.40 -13.67
CA PRO A 428 1.41 12.51 -14.28
C PRO A 428 1.79 11.23 -15.05
N GLU A 429 2.55 11.40 -16.13
CA GLU A 429 3.11 10.27 -16.87
C GLU A 429 4.12 9.49 -16.00
N PRO A 430 4.10 8.15 -16.02
CA PRO A 430 5.07 7.35 -15.28
C PRO A 430 6.51 7.61 -15.72
N GLY A 431 7.45 7.52 -14.78
CA GLY A 431 8.88 7.58 -15.07
C GLY A 431 9.39 6.36 -15.85
N ALA A 432 10.68 6.37 -16.17
CA ALA A 432 11.34 5.21 -16.76
C ALA A 432 11.24 4.00 -15.81
N PRO A 433 10.94 2.80 -16.32
CA PRO A 433 10.69 1.66 -15.46
C PRO A 433 11.97 1.23 -14.72
N PHE A 434 11.86 0.98 -13.41
CA PHE A 434 12.86 0.32 -12.59
C PHE A 434 12.85 -1.19 -12.88
N VAL A 435 13.87 -1.63 -13.61
CA VAL A 435 14.01 -3.00 -14.12
C VAL A 435 15.21 -3.68 -13.50
N ALA A 436 15.12 -5.00 -13.34
CA ALA A 436 16.15 -5.78 -12.69
C ALA A 436 17.49 -5.69 -13.43
N PRO A 437 18.59 -5.34 -12.74
CA PRO A 437 19.92 -5.41 -13.32
C PRO A 437 20.33 -6.87 -13.55
N PRO A 438 21.27 -7.15 -14.47
CA PRO A 438 21.83 -8.49 -14.63
C PRO A 438 22.45 -9.05 -13.34
N VAL A 439 23.02 -8.16 -12.52
CA VAL A 439 23.62 -8.47 -11.21
C VAL A 439 22.83 -7.74 -10.11
N ALA A 440 22.23 -8.49 -9.17
CA ALA A 440 21.40 -7.93 -8.11
C ALA A 440 22.19 -7.40 -6.90
N TRP A 441 23.40 -7.91 -6.65
CA TRP A 441 24.35 -7.44 -5.65
C TRP A 441 25.78 -7.85 -6.02
N LEU A 442 26.76 -7.23 -5.38
CA LEU A 442 28.19 -7.57 -5.50
C LEU A 442 28.74 -7.95 -4.12
N SER A 443 29.75 -8.80 -4.06
CA SER A 443 30.46 -9.13 -2.81
C SER A 443 31.81 -8.44 -2.78
N TRP A 444 32.21 -7.91 -1.62
CA TRP A 444 33.53 -7.30 -1.46
C TRP A 444 34.61 -8.34 -1.11
N ALA A 445 35.72 -8.30 -1.83
CA ALA A 445 36.96 -8.98 -1.48
C ALA A 445 38.11 -7.96 -1.36
N ASP A 446 38.86 -8.02 -0.26
CA ASP A 446 40.02 -7.16 -0.06
C ASP A 446 41.15 -7.49 -1.06
N ALA A 447 41.90 -6.46 -1.45
CA ALA A 447 43.13 -6.61 -2.23
C ALA A 447 44.22 -5.66 -1.70
N GLU A 448 45.45 -5.80 -2.18
CA GLU A 448 46.58 -4.96 -1.73
C GLU A 448 46.31 -3.44 -1.82
N VAL A 449 45.53 -3.01 -2.81
CA VAL A 449 45.09 -1.62 -2.98
C VAL A 449 43.59 -1.61 -3.31
N GLY A 450 42.76 -1.18 -2.37
CA GLY A 450 41.30 -1.22 -2.52
C GLY A 450 40.77 -2.66 -2.43
N GLY A 451 39.94 -3.07 -3.38
CA GLY A 451 39.36 -4.41 -3.41
C GLY A 451 38.79 -4.82 -4.77
N VAL A 452 38.11 -5.95 -4.78
CA VAL A 452 37.41 -6.51 -5.93
C VAL A 452 35.93 -6.66 -5.57
N LEU A 453 35.08 -6.10 -6.42
CA LEU A 453 33.63 -6.29 -6.39
C LEU A 453 33.31 -7.56 -7.16
N GLN A 454 33.15 -8.66 -6.45
CA GLN A 454 32.92 -9.98 -6.99
C GLN A 454 31.46 -10.18 -7.38
N VAL A 455 31.26 -10.94 -8.46
CA VAL A 455 29.95 -11.40 -8.91
C VAL A 455 29.82 -12.90 -8.68
N VAL A 456 28.63 -13.37 -8.31
CA VAL A 456 28.36 -14.81 -8.09
C VAL A 456 28.47 -15.62 -9.40
N SER A 457 28.28 -14.97 -10.54
CA SER A 457 28.43 -15.57 -11.87
C SER A 457 29.11 -14.59 -12.81
N PRO A 458 29.91 -15.07 -13.79
CA PRO A 458 30.61 -14.19 -14.72
C PRO A 458 29.64 -13.17 -15.33
N PRO A 459 29.94 -11.86 -15.25
CA PRO A 459 29.00 -10.86 -15.68
C PRO A 459 28.96 -10.83 -17.20
N GLU A 460 27.78 -10.60 -17.77
CA GLU A 460 27.63 -10.39 -19.21
C GLU A 460 28.59 -9.27 -19.70
N PRO A 461 29.10 -9.35 -20.94
CA PRO A 461 30.14 -8.45 -21.45
C PRO A 461 29.70 -6.98 -21.53
N ASP A 462 28.41 -6.68 -21.47
CA ASP A 462 27.83 -5.34 -21.49
C ASP A 462 27.61 -4.74 -20.08
N VAL A 463 27.83 -5.50 -19.01
CA VAL A 463 27.67 -5.04 -17.62
C VAL A 463 28.91 -4.30 -17.11
N THR A 464 28.76 -3.04 -16.74
CA THR A 464 29.86 -2.22 -16.23
C THR A 464 29.54 -1.68 -14.84
N VAL A 465 30.49 -1.78 -13.91
CA VAL A 465 30.46 -1.04 -12.64
C VAL A 465 31.14 0.30 -12.84
N LEU A 466 30.52 1.38 -12.36
CA LEU A 466 31.08 2.74 -12.42
C LEU A 466 31.65 3.13 -11.05
N ASP A 467 32.82 3.78 -11.06
CA ASP A 467 33.44 4.36 -9.87
C ASP A 467 32.68 5.61 -9.37
N ALA A 468 33.14 6.21 -8.27
CA ALA A 468 32.51 7.40 -7.70
C ALA A 468 32.53 8.62 -8.65
N SER A 469 33.45 8.63 -9.63
CA SER A 469 33.54 9.66 -10.68
C SER A 469 32.71 9.35 -11.92
N GLY A 470 32.04 8.19 -11.96
CA GLY A 470 31.22 7.73 -13.09
C GLY A 470 32.01 7.04 -14.20
N ASN A 471 33.30 6.71 -13.98
CA ASN A 471 34.11 6.00 -14.96
C ASN A 471 33.97 4.47 -14.82
N PRO A 472 34.04 3.71 -15.92
CA PRO A 472 34.08 2.25 -15.88
C PRO A 472 35.24 1.70 -15.04
N CYS A 473 34.92 0.84 -14.06
CA CYS A 473 35.91 0.05 -13.34
C CYS A 473 36.55 -1.01 -14.25
N ALA A 474 37.83 -1.30 -14.03
CA ALA A 474 38.52 -2.37 -14.76
C ALA A 474 37.94 -3.75 -14.39
N ARG A 475 37.70 -4.61 -15.38
CA ARG A 475 37.24 -5.99 -15.17
C ARG A 475 38.40 -6.89 -14.72
N THR A 476 38.10 -7.82 -13.82
CA THR A 476 38.95 -8.96 -13.45
C THR A 476 38.20 -10.26 -13.74
N PRO A 477 38.85 -11.44 -13.75
CA PRO A 477 38.15 -12.72 -13.91
C PRO A 477 37.05 -12.95 -12.86
N GLU A 478 37.21 -12.40 -11.66
CA GLU A 478 36.31 -12.56 -10.51
C GLU A 478 35.26 -11.44 -10.38
N GLY A 479 35.41 -10.34 -11.12
CA GLY A 479 34.49 -9.19 -11.02
C GLY A 479 35.08 -7.86 -11.50
N PHE A 480 35.02 -6.82 -10.67
CA PHE A 480 35.44 -5.46 -11.01
C PHE A 480 36.41 -4.90 -9.98
N ARG A 481 37.51 -4.28 -10.44
CA ARG A 481 38.50 -3.65 -9.56
C ARG A 481 37.95 -2.33 -9.00
N TRP A 482 38.02 -2.19 -7.69
CA TRP A 482 37.63 -0.97 -6.97
C TRP A 482 38.83 -0.42 -6.20
N LEU A 483 39.25 0.82 -6.51
CA LEU A 483 40.48 1.39 -5.94
C LEU A 483 40.26 2.19 -4.66
N GLU A 484 39.01 2.58 -4.39
CA GLU A 484 38.64 3.37 -3.21
C GLU A 484 38.34 2.47 -2.00
N ARG A 485 37.89 3.09 -0.90
CA ARG A 485 37.35 2.36 0.24
C ARG A 485 36.15 1.52 -0.18
N LYS A 486 35.91 0.42 0.53
CA LYS A 486 34.76 -0.47 0.33
C LYS A 486 33.46 0.35 0.22
N PRO A 487 32.76 0.32 -0.92
CA PRO A 487 31.50 1.02 -1.09
C PRO A 487 30.35 0.22 -0.49
N ARG A 488 29.24 0.91 -0.15
CA ARG A 488 28.00 0.28 0.33
C ARG A 488 27.06 -0.13 -0.80
N GLN A 489 27.15 0.61 -1.89
CA GLN A 489 26.42 0.40 -3.13
C GLN A 489 27.29 0.91 -4.27
N VAL A 490 27.07 0.38 -5.47
CA VAL A 490 27.77 0.86 -6.66
C VAL A 490 26.79 1.02 -7.81
N ARG A 491 27.15 1.92 -8.74
CA ARG A 491 26.34 2.16 -9.92
C ARG A 491 26.70 1.14 -10.99
N LEU A 492 25.69 0.39 -11.42
CA LEU A 492 25.80 -0.60 -12.48
C LEU A 492 25.15 -0.05 -13.74
N ARG A 493 25.82 -0.20 -14.88
CA ARG A 493 25.35 0.17 -16.21
C ARG A 493 25.30 -1.07 -17.10
N TRP A 494 24.21 -1.24 -17.85
CA TRP A 494 24.04 -2.37 -18.78
C TRP A 494 23.15 -2.00 -19.97
N GLN A 495 23.04 -2.88 -20.97
CA GLN A 495 22.13 -2.73 -22.09
C GLN A 495 20.88 -3.59 -21.90
N ASP A 496 19.71 -3.00 -22.07
CA ASP A 496 18.43 -3.73 -22.06
C ASP A 496 17.58 -3.28 -23.24
N THR A 497 17.31 -4.18 -24.18
CA THR A 497 16.52 -3.90 -25.40
C THR A 497 17.02 -2.68 -26.21
N GLY A 498 18.33 -2.45 -26.23
CA GLY A 498 18.94 -1.32 -26.94
C GLY A 498 18.92 0.00 -26.17
N LEU A 499 18.48 -0.01 -24.92
CA LEU A 499 18.55 1.14 -24.00
C LEU A 499 19.67 0.92 -22.99
N THR A 500 20.50 1.94 -22.79
CA THR A 500 21.41 2.00 -21.64
C THR A 500 20.60 2.18 -20.38
N ARG A 501 20.75 1.27 -19.42
CA ARG A 501 20.15 1.39 -18.09
C ARG A 501 21.23 1.54 -17.02
N GLU A 502 20.85 2.21 -15.95
CA GLU A 502 21.67 2.36 -14.76
C GLU A 502 20.84 2.14 -13.50
N CYS A 503 21.44 1.51 -12.50
CA CYS A 503 20.86 1.41 -11.16
C CYS A 503 21.97 1.29 -10.11
N LEU A 504 21.63 1.60 -8.87
CA LEU A 504 22.49 1.32 -7.72
C LEU A 504 22.17 -0.07 -7.19
N VAL A 505 23.22 -0.88 -6.99
CA VAL A 505 23.12 -2.23 -6.40
C VAL A 505 23.93 -2.29 -5.11
N PRO A 506 23.46 -3.01 -4.08
CA PRO A 506 24.17 -3.12 -2.82
C PRO A 506 25.47 -3.92 -2.96
N VAL A 507 26.43 -3.61 -2.10
CA VAL A 507 27.67 -4.38 -1.92
C VAL A 507 27.63 -5.08 -0.57
N MET A 508 27.69 -6.41 -0.60
CA MET A 508 27.62 -7.30 0.55
C MET A 508 29.04 -7.58 1.08
N ASP A 509 29.15 -7.81 2.38
CA ASP A 509 30.37 -8.39 2.96
C ASP A 509 30.44 -9.91 2.76
N GLN A 510 31.55 -10.54 3.14
CA GLN A 510 31.72 -11.99 3.07
C GLN A 510 30.77 -12.77 4.02
N GLY A 511 29.97 -12.07 4.84
CA GLY A 511 28.97 -12.62 5.75
C GLY A 511 27.53 -12.20 5.42
N ASP A 512 27.26 -11.86 4.15
CA ASP A 512 25.94 -11.55 3.58
C ASP A 512 25.14 -10.46 4.30
N CYS A 513 25.83 -9.51 4.92
CA CYS A 513 25.19 -8.35 5.52
C CYS A 513 25.48 -7.11 4.66
N MET A 514 24.46 -6.27 4.45
CA MET A 514 24.66 -4.86 4.07
C MET A 514 25.23 -4.05 5.25
N LYS A 515 26.31 -4.54 5.86
CA LYS A 515 26.89 -4.00 7.09
C LYS A 515 27.53 -2.64 6.84
N LEU A 516 27.16 -1.66 7.67
CA LEU A 516 27.98 -0.49 7.93
C LEU A 516 29.25 -0.89 8.68
N LEU A 517 30.40 -0.56 8.10
CA LEU A 517 31.57 -0.26 8.92
C LEU A 517 31.37 1.14 9.52
N PRO A 518 31.71 1.38 10.79
CA PRO A 518 31.64 2.71 11.36
C PRO A 518 32.49 3.67 10.54
N GLU A 519 31.95 4.86 10.23
CA GLU A 519 32.77 5.98 9.78
C GLU A 519 33.75 6.33 10.91
N ILE A 520 34.97 5.81 10.85
CA ILE A 520 36.06 6.36 11.62
C ILE A 520 36.54 7.60 10.87
N GLY A 521 35.91 8.73 11.19
CA GLY A 521 36.21 10.05 10.67
C GLY A 521 35.64 11.13 11.60
N ALA A 522 36.45 11.56 12.56
CA ALA A 522 36.20 12.69 13.44
C ALA A 522 35.84 13.96 12.65
N THR A 523 34.84 14.72 13.07
CA THR A 523 35.13 15.94 13.85
C THR A 523 34.11 16.16 14.97
N ARG A 524 34.62 16.14 16.20
CA ARG A 524 34.09 16.98 17.28
C ARG A 524 34.16 18.43 16.83
N ALA A 525 33.04 19.14 16.88
CA ALA A 525 33.04 20.57 17.14
C ALA A 525 31.84 20.91 18.03
N SER A 526 32.19 21.19 19.29
CA SER A 526 31.54 22.10 20.26
C SER A 526 30.72 23.21 19.58
N PHE A 527 29.54 23.65 20.01
CA PHE A 527 28.88 23.77 21.32
C PHE A 527 27.38 23.53 21.18
#